data_AF-A0A970E1M2-F1
#
_entry.id   AF-A0A970E1M2-F1
#
_cell.length_a   1.000
_cell.length_b   1.000
_cell.length_c   1.000
_cell.angle_alpha   90.00
_cell.angle_beta   90.00
_cell.angle_gamma   90.00
#
_symmetry.space_group_name_H-M   'P 1'
#
loop_
_entity.id
_entity.type
_entity.pdbx_description
1 polymer ?
#
loop_
_entity_poly.entity_id
_entity_poly.type
_entity_poly.pdbx_seq_one_letter_code
_entity_poly.pdbx_strand_id
1 'polypeptide(L)'
;ELVFNQENIFSTTSPYYEAGKAIQEMGPNQVGVVRYRLEDGAERVVGIAPIASTGWTIAVGALEQAVLKNVYTLRNRQIAVSLFLMAIGLGLSIFLARRIAMPLKRIRTLVAAVASGDLTTTLEIASADEVGQVSRALNTTIASIRDAIALVAQTTTELAATSETLAATTEEVSASVDAVAATANQFSTTLDQVSTNAQRVNEAAAHVKGQASRGQGALAEILEHMEELHENTKKMAGDVQGLSSLSGEITEIVHMIAAIADQTNLLALNAAIEAARAGEQGRGFSVVAEEVRMLAEQSARATTRIADLISEIQKGIGHTVSSMHEESEMTVQALKHVNEGTQILAQILEAVEEMVIQVQDITTGLSQLNLGARKLPVPQKNKLALCSK
;
A
#
# COMPACT_ATOMS: atom_id res chain seq x y z
N GLU A 1 -126.19 -9.92 80.77
CA GLU A 1 -125.54 -11.17 81.18
C GLU A 1 -124.34 -11.41 80.25
N LEU A 2 -123.12 -11.47 80.78
CA LEU A 2 -121.86 -11.53 80.02
C LEU A 2 -121.04 -12.79 80.39
N VAL A 3 -121.73 -13.92 80.52
CA VAL A 3 -121.07 -15.23 80.60
C VAL A 3 -121.77 -16.12 79.57
N PHE A 4 -121.14 -16.27 78.40
CA PHE A 4 -121.73 -17.02 77.28
C PHE A 4 -121.84 -18.51 77.55
N ASN A 5 -120.93 -19.09 78.35
CA ASN A 5 -120.97 -20.47 78.84
C ASN A 5 -120.13 -20.56 80.13
N GLN A 6 -120.65 -21.26 81.15
CA GLN A 6 -119.87 -21.63 82.34
C GLN A 6 -119.42 -23.08 82.19
N GLU A 7 -118.19 -23.28 81.71
CA GLU A 7 -117.56 -24.60 81.67
C GLU A 7 -116.37 -24.65 82.63
N ASN A 8 -116.25 -25.76 83.36
CA ASN A 8 -115.07 -26.00 84.18
C ASN A 8 -113.93 -26.47 83.28
N ILE A 9 -113.06 -25.54 82.90
CA ILE A 9 -111.90 -25.79 82.04
C ILE A 9 -110.85 -26.71 82.68
N PHE A 10 -110.93 -27.03 83.97
CA PHE A 10 -110.03 -27.97 84.65
C PHE A 10 -110.59 -29.40 84.71
N SER A 11 -111.81 -29.63 84.23
CA SER A 11 -112.39 -30.97 84.13
C SER A 11 -111.79 -31.72 82.95
N THR A 12 -111.38 -32.98 83.15
CA THR A 12 -110.86 -33.87 82.09
C THR A 12 -111.87 -34.15 80.96
N THR A 13 -113.15 -33.81 81.15
CA THR A 13 -114.21 -33.91 80.15
C THR A 13 -114.51 -32.60 79.42
N SER A 14 -113.87 -31.49 79.77
CA SER A 14 -114.09 -30.20 79.08
C SER A 14 -113.30 -30.16 77.77
N PRO A 15 -113.90 -29.67 76.67
CA PRO A 15 -113.18 -29.41 75.42
C PRO A 15 -112.06 -28.36 75.59
N TYR A 16 -112.09 -27.59 76.69
CA TYR A 16 -111.05 -26.62 77.05
C TYR A 16 -110.07 -27.14 78.10
N TYR A 17 -110.06 -28.46 78.37
CA TYR A 17 -109.18 -29.07 79.37
C TYR A 17 -107.70 -28.75 79.14
N GLU A 18 -107.22 -28.80 77.90
CA GLU A 18 -105.83 -28.46 77.58
C GLU A 18 -105.51 -26.97 77.83
N ALA A 19 -106.50 -26.08 77.70
CA ALA A 19 -106.33 -24.67 78.11
C ALA A 19 -106.27 -24.55 79.64
N GLY A 20 -107.16 -25.23 80.36
CA GLY A 20 -107.15 -25.25 81.82
C GLY A 20 -105.88 -25.88 82.39
N LYS A 21 -105.39 -26.98 81.81
CA LYS A 21 -104.13 -27.62 82.17
C LYS A 21 -102.93 -26.70 81.94
N ALA A 22 -102.84 -26.05 80.78
CA ALA A 22 -101.79 -25.07 80.49
C ALA A 22 -101.81 -23.87 81.46
N ILE A 23 -103.01 -23.42 81.85
CA ILE A 23 -103.20 -22.39 82.88
C ILE A 23 -102.79 -22.92 84.27
N GLN A 24 -103.09 -24.18 84.58
CA GLN A 24 -102.77 -24.81 85.87
C GLN A 24 -101.27 -25.07 86.06
N GLU A 25 -100.58 -25.51 85.01
CA GLU A 25 -99.12 -25.72 85.01
C GLU A 25 -98.35 -24.42 85.24
N MET A 26 -98.92 -23.28 84.87
CA MET A 26 -98.34 -21.96 85.12
C MET A 26 -98.49 -21.51 86.59
N GLY A 27 -99.42 -22.10 87.34
CA GLY A 27 -99.69 -21.80 88.74
C GLY A 27 -100.62 -20.59 88.96
N PRO A 28 -101.43 -20.59 90.04
CA PRO A 28 -102.35 -19.49 90.32
C PRO A 28 -101.60 -18.17 90.55
N ASN A 29 -102.14 -17.06 90.02
CA ASN A 29 -101.65 -15.68 90.18
C ASN A 29 -100.41 -15.24 89.37
N GLN A 30 -99.97 -15.97 88.33
CA GLN A 30 -98.87 -15.53 87.46
C GLN A 30 -99.34 -14.78 86.19
N VAL A 31 -98.53 -13.82 85.73
CA VAL A 31 -98.71 -13.14 84.43
C VAL A 31 -97.81 -13.79 83.40
N GLY A 32 -98.38 -14.15 82.25
CA GLY A 32 -97.58 -14.67 81.15
C GLY A 32 -98.41 -15.31 80.07
N VAL A 33 -97.68 -15.92 79.14
CA VAL A 33 -98.20 -16.33 77.85
C VAL A 33 -97.87 -17.80 77.67
N VAL A 34 -98.90 -18.64 77.66
CA VAL A 34 -98.75 -20.10 77.53
C VAL A 34 -99.30 -20.54 76.19
N ARG A 35 -98.64 -21.51 75.57
CA ARG A 35 -99.13 -22.14 74.35
C ARG A 35 -99.93 -23.39 74.71
N TYR A 36 -101.05 -23.57 74.06
CA TYR A 36 -101.91 -24.73 74.24
C TYR A 36 -102.55 -25.12 72.91
N ARG A 37 -103.10 -26.34 72.86
CA ARG A 37 -103.75 -26.88 71.67
C ARG A 37 -105.09 -27.46 72.09
N LEU A 38 -106.17 -27.01 71.46
CA LEU A 38 -107.51 -27.59 71.65
C LEU A 38 -107.69 -28.79 70.70
N GLU A 39 -108.80 -29.51 70.82
CA GLU A 39 -109.15 -30.65 69.93
C GLU A 39 -109.17 -30.27 68.44
N ASP A 40 -109.26 -28.97 68.09
CA ASP A 40 -109.16 -28.45 66.72
C ASP A 40 -107.74 -28.52 66.11
N GLY A 41 -106.75 -28.94 66.90
CA GLY A 41 -105.35 -29.06 66.49
C GLY A 41 -104.63 -27.72 66.31
N ALA A 42 -105.31 -26.59 66.46
CA ALA A 42 -104.73 -25.28 66.24
C ALA A 42 -103.93 -24.82 67.46
N GLU A 43 -102.70 -24.38 67.25
CA GLU A 43 -101.90 -23.77 68.31
C GLU A 43 -102.45 -22.39 68.66
N ARG A 44 -102.79 -22.26 69.93
CA ARG A 44 -103.31 -21.04 70.51
C ARG A 44 -102.38 -20.60 71.62
N VAL A 45 -102.39 -19.30 71.81
CA VAL A 45 -101.63 -18.63 72.85
C VAL A 45 -102.64 -18.03 73.81
N VAL A 46 -102.54 -18.36 75.09
CA VAL A 46 -103.32 -17.73 76.14
C VAL A 46 -102.44 -16.79 76.92
N GLY A 47 -102.81 -15.50 76.95
CA GLY A 47 -102.26 -14.53 77.88
C GLY A 47 -103.09 -14.54 79.16
N ILE A 48 -102.45 -14.79 80.29
CA ILE A 48 -103.10 -14.91 81.60
C ILE A 48 -102.63 -13.76 82.47
N ALA A 49 -103.55 -13.10 83.18
CA ALA A 49 -103.24 -12.11 84.19
C ALA A 49 -104.29 -12.10 85.33
N PRO A 50 -103.88 -11.98 86.60
CA PRO A 50 -104.82 -11.90 87.72
C PRO A 50 -105.46 -10.50 87.84
N ILE A 51 -106.73 -10.45 88.21
CA ILE A 51 -107.47 -9.22 88.55
C ILE A 51 -107.33 -9.01 90.06
N ALA A 52 -106.41 -8.12 90.44
CA ALA A 52 -105.96 -7.94 91.83
C ALA A 52 -107.07 -7.64 92.85
N SER A 53 -108.21 -7.07 92.44
CA SER A 53 -109.27 -6.63 93.35
C SER A 53 -110.39 -7.65 93.60
N THR A 54 -110.53 -8.70 92.79
CA THR A 54 -111.67 -9.63 92.87
C THR A 54 -111.26 -11.08 93.11
N GLY A 55 -109.98 -11.42 92.97
CA GLY A 55 -109.50 -12.80 93.01
C GLY A 55 -109.79 -13.60 91.74
N TRP A 56 -110.30 -12.95 90.68
CA TRP A 56 -110.55 -13.57 89.38
C TRP A 56 -109.30 -13.47 88.51
N THR A 57 -109.06 -14.46 87.64
CA THR A 57 -107.98 -14.42 86.65
C THR A 57 -108.59 -14.27 85.26
N ILE A 58 -108.12 -13.31 84.47
CA ILE A 58 -108.51 -13.18 83.06
C ILE A 58 -107.50 -13.91 82.19
N ALA A 59 -108.02 -14.74 81.30
CA ALA A 59 -107.24 -15.46 80.31
C ALA A 59 -107.78 -15.12 78.93
N VAL A 60 -106.93 -14.54 78.07
CA VAL A 60 -107.28 -14.15 76.70
C VAL A 60 -106.54 -15.08 75.74
N GLY A 61 -107.29 -15.98 75.11
CA GLY A 61 -106.77 -16.88 74.07
C GLY A 61 -106.83 -16.23 72.69
N ALA A 62 -105.74 -16.29 71.94
CA ALA A 62 -105.69 -15.94 70.52
C ALA A 62 -104.99 -17.06 69.72
N LEU A 63 -105.34 -17.21 68.45
CA LEU A 63 -104.62 -18.11 67.54
C LEU A 63 -103.19 -17.60 67.34
N GLU A 64 -102.18 -18.45 67.53
CA GLU A 64 -100.77 -18.06 67.40
C GLU A 64 -100.47 -17.47 66.02
N GLN A 65 -101.06 -18.09 64.99
CA GLN A 65 -100.92 -17.63 63.61
C GLN A 65 -101.52 -16.23 63.40
N ALA A 66 -102.62 -15.89 64.08
CA ALA A 66 -103.23 -14.56 63.97
C ALA A 66 -102.32 -13.48 64.56
N VAL A 67 -101.60 -13.78 65.64
CA VAL A 67 -100.67 -12.85 66.29
C VAL A 67 -99.32 -12.77 65.55
N LEU A 68 -98.79 -13.90 65.06
CA LEU A 68 -97.42 -13.98 64.53
C LEU A 68 -97.28 -13.91 63.01
N LYS A 69 -98.35 -13.95 62.21
CA LYS A 69 -98.27 -13.92 60.73
C LYS A 69 -97.48 -12.72 60.18
N ASN A 70 -97.63 -11.55 60.79
CA ASN A 70 -96.89 -10.34 60.39
C ASN A 70 -95.38 -10.45 60.69
N VAL A 71 -95.01 -11.16 61.77
CA VAL A 71 -93.61 -11.40 62.13
C VAL A 71 -92.96 -12.38 61.14
N TYR A 72 -93.65 -13.47 60.78
CA TYR A 72 -93.11 -14.44 59.82
C TYR A 72 -92.97 -13.89 58.40
N THR A 73 -93.93 -13.06 57.95
CA THR A 73 -93.84 -12.40 56.64
C THR A 73 -92.69 -11.38 56.59
N LEU A 74 -92.48 -10.59 57.65
CA LEU A 74 -91.35 -9.67 57.76
C LEU A 74 -90.00 -10.40 57.77
N ARG A 75 -89.88 -11.49 58.54
CA ARG A 75 -88.68 -12.34 58.61
C ARG A 75 -88.31 -12.88 57.23
N ASN A 76 -89.27 -13.48 56.51
CA ASN A 76 -89.01 -14.07 55.21
C ASN A 76 -88.61 -13.01 54.16
N ARG A 77 -89.19 -11.81 54.22
CA ARG A 77 -88.81 -10.69 53.35
C ARG A 77 -87.36 -10.23 53.60
N GLN A 78 -86.94 -10.13 54.86
CA GLN A 78 -85.55 -9.79 55.21
C GLN A 78 -84.55 -10.85 54.72
N ILE A 79 -84.87 -12.14 54.92
CA ILE A 79 -84.03 -13.23 54.41
C ILE A 79 -83.92 -13.18 52.89
N ALA A 80 -85.02 -12.93 52.17
CA ALA A 80 -85.02 -12.81 50.72
C ALA A 80 -84.15 -11.64 50.22
N VAL A 81 -84.23 -10.47 50.87
CA VAL A 81 -83.40 -9.31 50.53
C VAL A 81 -81.92 -9.59 50.78
N SER A 82 -81.57 -10.22 51.91
CA SER A 82 -80.18 -10.58 52.21
C SER A 82 -79.61 -11.59 51.22
N LEU A 83 -80.38 -12.61 50.84
CA LEU A 83 -79.97 -13.58 49.82
C LEU A 83 -79.79 -12.93 48.44
N PHE A 84 -80.68 -12.01 48.07
CA PHE A 84 -80.58 -11.27 46.81
C PHE A 84 -79.32 -10.40 46.74
N LEU A 85 -79.02 -9.64 47.80
CA LEU A 85 -77.79 -8.83 47.88
C LEU A 85 -76.53 -9.70 47.86
N MET A 86 -76.55 -10.86 48.53
CA MET A 86 -75.43 -11.80 48.51
C MET A 86 -75.22 -12.40 47.12
N ALA A 87 -76.29 -12.73 46.40
CA ALA A 87 -76.22 -13.22 45.02
C ALA A 87 -75.64 -12.15 44.07
N ILE A 88 -76.05 -10.88 44.22
CA ILE A 88 -75.48 -9.77 43.45
C ILE A 88 -73.98 -9.60 43.76
N GLY A 89 -73.60 -9.60 45.03
CA GLY A 89 -72.20 -9.46 45.44
C GLY A 89 -71.31 -10.59 44.87
N LEU A 90 -71.82 -11.82 44.89
CA LEU A 90 -71.14 -12.97 44.30
C LEU A 90 -71.03 -12.85 42.78
N GLY A 91 -72.12 -12.44 42.11
CA GLY A 91 -72.15 -12.20 40.67
C GLY A 91 -71.15 -11.13 40.24
N LEU A 92 -71.12 -9.99 40.94
CA LEU A 92 -70.21 -8.89 40.66
C LEU A 92 -68.74 -9.29 40.90
N SER A 93 -68.47 -10.06 41.96
CA SER A 93 -67.13 -10.59 42.26
C SER A 93 -66.63 -11.52 41.15
N ILE A 94 -67.49 -12.44 40.67
CA ILE A 94 -67.17 -13.34 39.56
C ILE A 94 -66.98 -12.53 38.26
N PHE A 95 -67.79 -11.50 38.03
CA PHE A 95 -67.68 -10.61 36.88
C PHE A 95 -66.33 -9.87 36.86
N LEU A 96 -65.96 -9.20 37.96
CA LEU A 96 -64.68 -8.50 38.12
C LEU A 96 -63.48 -9.45 38.03
N ALA A 97 -63.57 -10.64 38.65
CA ALA A 97 -62.51 -11.64 38.56
C ALA A 97 -62.27 -12.10 37.11
N ARG A 98 -63.34 -12.28 36.33
CA ARG A 98 -63.24 -12.67 34.92
C ARG A 98 -62.80 -11.53 34.00
N ARG A 99 -63.26 -10.29 34.24
CA ARG A 99 -62.94 -9.12 33.40
C ARG A 99 -61.58 -8.50 33.68
N ILE A 100 -61.08 -8.55 34.93
CA ILE A 100 -59.85 -7.85 35.32
C ILE A 100 -58.77 -8.84 35.79
N ALA A 101 -59.06 -9.65 36.82
CA ALA A 101 -58.03 -10.47 37.46
C ALA A 101 -57.45 -11.55 36.54
N MET A 102 -58.28 -12.18 35.71
CA MET A 102 -57.83 -13.20 34.75
C MET A 102 -56.91 -12.61 33.65
N PRO A 103 -57.28 -11.52 32.95
CA PRO A 103 -56.36 -10.84 32.03
C PRO A 103 -55.05 -10.36 32.68
N LEU A 104 -55.09 -9.81 33.89
CA LEU A 104 -53.87 -9.40 34.61
C LEU A 104 -52.94 -10.57 34.91
N LYS A 105 -53.49 -11.74 35.25
CA LYS A 105 -52.69 -12.96 35.44
C LYS A 105 -51.97 -13.37 34.15
N ARG A 106 -52.60 -13.20 32.98
CA ARG A 106 -51.99 -13.47 31.67
C ARG A 106 -50.90 -12.45 31.30
N ILE A 107 -51.13 -11.17 31.59
CA ILE A 107 -50.10 -10.12 31.44
C ILE A 107 -48.88 -10.47 32.29
N ARG A 108 -49.09 -10.84 33.57
CA ARG A 108 -47.99 -11.26 34.46
C ARG A 108 -47.20 -12.44 33.89
N THR A 109 -47.86 -13.46 33.34
CA THR A 109 -47.17 -14.61 32.75
C THR A 109 -46.38 -14.23 31.50
N LEU A 110 -46.93 -13.35 30.65
CA LEU A 110 -46.20 -12.85 29.48
C LEU A 110 -44.97 -12.06 29.89
N VAL A 111 -45.10 -11.11 30.83
CA VAL A 111 -43.96 -10.33 31.32
C VAL A 111 -42.89 -11.23 31.94
N ALA A 112 -43.29 -12.30 32.65
CA ALA A 112 -42.34 -13.29 33.16
C ALA A 112 -41.63 -14.05 32.02
N ALA A 113 -42.35 -14.44 30.96
CA ALA A 113 -41.76 -15.07 29.78
C ALA A 113 -40.75 -14.14 29.08
N VAL A 114 -41.13 -12.88 28.85
CA VAL A 114 -40.25 -11.84 28.29
C VAL A 114 -39.02 -11.62 29.17
N ALA A 115 -39.18 -11.57 30.50
CA ALA A 115 -38.06 -11.45 31.44
C ALA A 115 -37.12 -12.67 31.41
N SER A 116 -37.64 -13.85 31.08
CA SER A 116 -36.83 -15.06 30.84
C SER A 116 -36.23 -15.15 29.44
N GLY A 117 -36.46 -14.16 28.58
CA GLY A 117 -35.93 -14.10 27.20
C GLY A 117 -36.82 -14.77 26.15
N ASP A 118 -38.01 -15.25 26.52
CA ASP A 118 -38.99 -15.78 25.56
C ASP A 118 -39.83 -14.64 24.96
N LEU A 119 -39.45 -14.21 23.76
CA LEU A 119 -40.14 -13.19 22.97
C LEU A 119 -41.06 -13.79 21.88
N THR A 120 -41.30 -15.10 21.92
CA THR A 120 -42.15 -15.79 20.93
C THR A 120 -43.63 -15.72 21.27
N THR A 121 -43.95 -15.42 22.52
CA THR A 121 -45.31 -15.38 23.04
C THR A 121 -45.97 -14.02 22.82
N THR A 122 -47.24 -14.03 22.42
CA THR A 122 -48.04 -12.81 22.24
C THR A 122 -49.28 -12.86 23.12
N LEU A 123 -49.80 -11.69 23.48
CA LEU A 123 -50.98 -11.58 24.32
C LEU A 123 -52.12 -10.89 23.57
N GLU A 124 -53.16 -11.66 23.28
CA GLU A 124 -54.39 -11.16 22.68
C GLU A 124 -55.49 -11.03 23.75
N ILE A 125 -55.61 -9.82 24.31
CA ILE A 125 -56.72 -9.46 25.19
C ILE A 125 -57.71 -8.63 24.40
N ALA A 126 -58.87 -9.22 24.08
CA ALA A 126 -60.01 -8.53 23.48
C ALA A 126 -60.76 -7.69 24.53
N SER A 127 -60.12 -6.63 25.03
CA SER A 127 -60.73 -5.64 25.89
C SER A 127 -60.49 -4.23 25.35
N ALA A 128 -61.47 -3.35 25.51
CA ALA A 128 -61.40 -1.95 25.09
C ALA A 128 -60.97 -1.01 26.23
N ASP A 129 -60.70 -1.56 27.41
CA ASP A 129 -60.29 -0.85 28.62
C ASP A 129 -58.76 -0.68 28.71
N GLU A 130 -58.29 -0.17 29.85
CA GLU A 130 -56.88 0.03 30.17
C GLU A 130 -56.07 -1.28 30.08
N VAL A 131 -56.68 -2.42 30.40
CA VAL A 131 -56.02 -3.72 30.34
C VAL A 131 -55.73 -4.10 28.88
N GLY A 132 -56.66 -3.82 27.97
CA GLY A 132 -56.44 -3.98 26.53
C GLY A 132 -55.36 -3.07 25.98
N GLN A 133 -55.26 -1.82 26.47
CA GLN A 133 -54.20 -0.89 26.08
C GLN A 133 -52.82 -1.37 26.52
N VAL A 134 -52.68 -1.84 27.77
CA VAL A 134 -51.43 -2.41 28.29
C VAL A 134 -50.99 -3.63 27.48
N SER A 135 -51.93 -4.51 27.11
CA SER A 135 -51.64 -5.68 26.25
C SER A 135 -51.04 -5.28 24.90
N ARG A 136 -51.62 -4.28 24.23
CA ARG A 136 -51.13 -3.79 22.92
C ARG A 136 -49.77 -3.11 23.04
N ALA A 137 -49.58 -2.27 24.06
CA ALA A 137 -48.30 -1.62 24.32
C ALA A 137 -47.19 -2.66 24.59
N LEU A 138 -47.48 -3.68 25.41
CA LEU A 138 -46.54 -4.75 25.71
C LEU A 138 -46.17 -5.56 24.46
N ASN A 139 -47.14 -5.93 23.60
CA ASN A 139 -46.84 -6.60 22.33
C ASN A 139 -45.96 -5.74 21.42
N THR A 140 -46.18 -4.43 21.39
CA THR A 140 -45.33 -3.49 20.62
C THR A 140 -43.91 -3.48 21.15
N THR A 141 -43.73 -3.44 22.47
CA THR A 141 -42.41 -3.52 23.10
C THR A 141 -41.70 -4.85 22.79
N ILE A 142 -42.41 -5.97 22.85
CA ILE A 142 -41.85 -7.30 22.50
C ILE A 142 -41.40 -7.31 21.03
N ALA A 143 -42.20 -6.76 20.12
CA ALA A 143 -41.85 -6.65 18.70
C ALA A 143 -40.58 -5.79 18.50
N SER A 144 -40.51 -4.62 19.13
CA SER A 144 -39.33 -3.75 19.04
C SER A 144 -38.07 -4.41 19.61
N ILE A 145 -38.17 -5.17 20.71
CA ILE A 145 -37.03 -5.92 21.26
C ILE A 145 -36.61 -7.02 20.27
N ARG A 146 -37.57 -7.74 19.67
CA ARG A 146 -37.28 -8.78 18.68
C ARG A 146 -36.54 -8.22 17.47
N ASP A 147 -36.99 -7.07 16.95
CA ASP A 147 -36.37 -6.39 15.82
C ASP A 147 -34.97 -5.88 16.17
N ALA A 148 -34.77 -5.34 17.38
CA ALA A 148 -33.45 -4.94 17.86
C ALA A 148 -32.49 -6.13 17.98
N ILE A 149 -32.95 -7.28 18.51
CA ILE A 149 -32.14 -8.50 18.60
C ILE A 149 -31.81 -9.04 17.20
N ALA A 150 -32.77 -9.01 16.27
CA ALA A 150 -32.54 -9.43 14.89
C ALA A 150 -31.49 -8.54 14.20
N LEU A 151 -31.57 -7.22 14.39
CA LEU A 151 -30.57 -6.27 13.90
C LEU A 151 -29.18 -6.52 14.51
N VAL A 152 -29.11 -6.73 15.83
CA VAL A 152 -27.85 -7.08 16.50
C VAL A 152 -27.28 -8.38 15.92
N ALA A 153 -28.09 -9.43 15.78
CA ALA A 153 -27.65 -10.69 15.19
C ALA A 153 -27.09 -10.48 13.77
N GLN A 154 -27.79 -9.74 12.91
CA GLN A 154 -27.32 -9.41 11.57
C GLN A 154 -25.98 -8.66 11.59
N THR A 155 -25.87 -7.59 12.39
CA THR A 155 -24.63 -6.80 12.48
C THR A 155 -23.47 -7.61 13.03
N THR A 156 -23.70 -8.55 13.95
CA THR A 156 -22.64 -9.46 14.43
C THR A 156 -22.16 -10.43 13.36
N THR A 157 -23.05 -10.92 12.48
CA THR A 157 -22.66 -11.76 11.34
C THR A 157 -21.85 -10.96 10.31
N GLU A 158 -22.27 -9.73 9.99
CA GLU A 158 -21.50 -8.83 9.12
C GLU A 158 -20.13 -8.48 9.74
N LEU A 159 -20.07 -8.23 11.05
CA LEU A 159 -18.82 -7.96 11.75
C LEU A 159 -17.87 -9.18 11.72
N ALA A 160 -18.39 -10.40 11.86
CA ALA A 160 -17.58 -11.61 11.73
C ALA A 160 -16.98 -11.74 10.33
N ALA A 161 -17.78 -11.54 9.28
CA ALA A 161 -17.32 -11.61 7.89
C ALA A 161 -16.28 -10.52 7.55
N THR A 162 -16.48 -9.29 8.04
CA THR A 162 -15.50 -8.20 7.88
C THR A 162 -14.21 -8.48 8.64
N SER A 163 -14.28 -9.10 9.82
CA SER A 163 -13.10 -9.50 10.59
C SER A 163 -12.29 -10.59 9.89
N GLU A 164 -12.95 -11.58 9.28
CA GLU A 164 -12.27 -12.60 8.45
C GLU A 164 -11.57 -11.95 7.24
N THR A 165 -12.26 -11.03 6.56
CA THR A 165 -11.68 -10.28 5.45
C THR A 165 -10.49 -9.42 5.91
N LEU A 166 -10.59 -8.79 7.08
CA LEU A 166 -9.51 -8.01 7.68
C LEU A 166 -8.30 -8.89 8.04
N ALA A 167 -8.53 -10.09 8.55
CA ALA A 167 -7.46 -11.04 8.83
C ALA A 167 -6.73 -11.45 7.54
N ALA A 168 -7.48 -11.81 6.48
CA ALA A 168 -6.91 -12.16 5.18
C ALA A 168 -6.12 -11.00 4.55
N THR A 169 -6.66 -9.78 4.57
CA THR A 169 -5.95 -8.59 4.07
C THR A 169 -4.72 -8.26 4.92
N THR A 170 -4.74 -8.52 6.22
CA THR A 170 -3.57 -8.35 7.10
C THR A 170 -2.46 -9.35 6.76
N GLU A 171 -2.81 -10.61 6.47
CA GLU A 171 -1.85 -11.61 5.98
C GLU A 171 -1.22 -11.20 4.65
N GLU A 172 -2.04 -10.72 3.70
CA GLU A 172 -1.56 -10.21 2.41
C GLU A 172 -0.62 -9.00 2.58
N VAL A 173 -0.99 -8.04 3.43
CA VAL A 173 -0.14 -6.89 3.76
C VAL A 173 1.17 -7.35 4.40
N SER A 174 1.14 -8.33 5.30
CA SER A 174 2.35 -8.88 5.91
C SER A 174 3.27 -9.51 4.86
N ALA A 175 2.72 -10.29 3.92
CA ALA A 175 3.49 -10.87 2.83
C ALA A 175 4.08 -9.79 1.90
N SER A 176 3.31 -8.74 1.61
CA SER A 176 3.79 -7.60 0.83
C SER A 176 4.93 -6.86 1.55
N VAL A 177 4.85 -6.69 2.86
CA VAL A 177 5.91 -6.07 3.66
C VAL A 177 7.20 -6.90 3.63
N ASP A 178 7.11 -8.23 3.72
CA ASP A 178 8.26 -9.12 3.58
C ASP A 178 8.90 -9.03 2.18
N ALA A 179 8.08 -8.95 1.12
CA ALA A 179 8.56 -8.76 -0.25
C ALA A 179 9.26 -7.41 -0.44
N VAL A 180 8.72 -6.34 0.15
CA VAL A 180 9.35 -5.00 0.15
C VAL A 180 10.70 -5.05 0.87
N ALA A 181 10.80 -5.75 2.00
CA ALA A 181 12.06 -5.89 2.73
C ALA A 181 13.12 -6.69 1.97
N ALA A 182 12.71 -7.78 1.29
CA ALA A 182 13.61 -8.54 0.42
C ALA A 182 14.13 -7.67 -0.74
N THR A 183 13.23 -6.89 -1.36
CA THR A 183 13.59 -5.95 -2.43
C THR A 183 14.52 -4.85 -1.93
N ALA A 184 14.31 -4.34 -0.70
CA ALA A 184 15.18 -3.34 -0.09
C ALA A 184 16.61 -3.88 0.17
N ASN A 185 16.74 -5.15 0.59
CA ASN A 185 18.05 -5.80 0.73
C ASN A 185 18.76 -5.94 -0.62
N GLN A 186 18.05 -6.41 -1.66
CA GLN A 186 18.60 -6.50 -3.01
C GLN A 186 18.96 -5.12 -3.58
N PHE A 187 18.17 -4.10 -3.26
CA PHE A 187 18.48 -2.72 -3.64
C PHE A 187 19.78 -2.25 -2.96
N SER A 188 19.97 -2.54 -1.67
CA SER A 188 21.21 -2.22 -0.96
C SER A 188 22.44 -2.90 -1.55
N THR A 189 22.35 -4.18 -1.95
CA THR A 189 23.49 -4.87 -2.60
C THR A 189 23.77 -4.28 -3.98
N THR A 190 22.73 -3.90 -4.71
CA THR A 190 22.88 -3.22 -6.01
C THR A 190 23.56 -1.87 -5.85
N LEU A 191 23.21 -1.08 -4.82
CA LEU A 191 23.87 0.20 -4.54
C LEU A 191 25.38 0.03 -4.26
N ASP A 192 25.76 -1.01 -3.51
CA ASP A 192 27.17 -1.31 -3.23
C ASP A 192 27.93 -1.71 -4.50
N GLN A 193 27.30 -2.49 -5.38
CA GLN A 193 27.86 -2.83 -6.69
C GLN A 193 28.03 -1.60 -7.59
N VAL A 194 27.04 -0.71 -7.64
CA VAL A 194 27.12 0.53 -8.42
C VAL A 194 28.20 1.45 -7.85
N SER A 195 28.35 1.53 -6.53
CA SER A 195 29.44 2.30 -5.88
C SER A 195 30.82 1.74 -6.25
N THR A 196 30.98 0.42 -6.17
CA THR A 196 32.23 -0.24 -6.58
C THR A 196 32.54 0.00 -8.05
N ASN A 197 31.51 -0.07 -8.92
CA ASN A 197 31.68 0.19 -10.34
C ASN A 197 32.05 1.66 -10.62
N ALA A 198 31.45 2.63 -9.92
CA ALA A 198 31.79 4.04 -10.04
C ALA A 198 33.27 4.27 -9.69
N GLN A 199 33.77 3.65 -8.61
CA GLN A 199 35.19 3.72 -8.25
C GLN A 199 36.09 3.13 -9.35
N ARG A 200 35.73 1.97 -9.91
CA ARG A 200 36.47 1.36 -11.02
C ARG A 200 36.50 2.24 -12.27
N VAL A 201 35.40 2.91 -12.60
CA VAL A 201 35.36 3.86 -13.72
C VAL A 201 36.28 5.04 -13.45
N ASN A 202 36.32 5.56 -12.22
CA ASN A 202 37.21 6.66 -11.87
C ASN A 202 38.70 6.27 -12.00
N GLU A 203 39.06 5.07 -11.53
CA GLU A 203 40.41 4.52 -11.68
C GLU A 203 40.78 4.34 -13.17
N ALA A 204 39.86 3.80 -13.97
CA ALA A 204 40.06 3.65 -15.42
C ALA A 204 40.19 5.01 -16.13
N ALA A 205 39.38 6.00 -15.78
CA ALA A 205 39.45 7.36 -16.30
C ALA A 205 40.82 8.00 -15.96
N ALA A 206 41.30 7.85 -14.72
CA ALA A 206 42.63 8.33 -14.33
C ALA A 206 43.75 7.64 -15.14
N HIS A 207 43.63 6.34 -15.40
CA HIS A 207 44.58 5.61 -16.25
C HIS A 207 44.57 6.14 -17.69
N VAL A 208 43.39 6.32 -18.29
CA VAL A 208 43.26 6.89 -19.66
C VAL A 208 43.82 8.31 -19.71
N LYS A 209 43.54 9.16 -18.72
CA LYS A 209 44.14 10.51 -18.61
C LYS A 209 45.66 10.45 -18.60
N GLY A 210 46.24 9.55 -17.81
CA GLY A 210 47.69 9.34 -17.76
C GLY A 210 48.26 8.87 -19.11
N GLN A 211 47.59 7.93 -19.79
CA GLN A 211 48.01 7.45 -21.10
C GLN A 211 47.92 8.54 -22.18
N ALA A 212 46.82 9.31 -22.20
CA ALA A 212 46.62 10.39 -23.16
C ALA A 212 47.66 11.51 -22.97
N SER A 213 47.96 11.88 -21.72
CA SER A 213 49.02 12.86 -21.40
C SER A 213 50.40 12.39 -21.84
N ARG A 214 50.75 11.12 -21.61
CA ARG A 214 52.00 10.53 -22.15
C ARG A 214 52.01 10.53 -23.68
N GLY A 215 50.88 10.26 -24.31
CA GLY A 215 50.71 10.33 -25.77
C GLY A 215 50.96 11.74 -26.31
N GLN A 216 50.44 12.78 -25.65
CA GLN A 216 50.71 14.17 -26.03
C GLN A 216 52.19 14.52 -25.93
N GLY A 217 52.87 14.06 -24.88
CA GLY A 217 54.32 14.22 -24.76
C GLY A 217 55.09 13.58 -25.92
N ALA A 218 54.76 12.35 -26.27
CA ALA A 218 55.39 11.65 -27.40
C ALA A 218 55.12 12.34 -28.75
N LEU A 219 53.91 12.87 -28.98
CA LEU A 219 53.63 13.64 -30.20
C LEU A 219 54.38 14.98 -30.23
N ALA A 220 54.58 15.63 -29.08
CA ALA A 220 55.38 16.85 -29.00
C ALA A 220 56.85 16.59 -29.37
N GLU A 221 57.44 15.50 -28.89
CA GLU A 221 58.80 15.06 -29.30
C GLU A 221 58.86 14.76 -30.81
N ILE A 222 57.82 14.12 -31.37
CA ILE A 222 57.74 13.85 -32.81
C ILE A 222 57.65 15.17 -33.62
N LEU A 223 56.90 16.17 -33.16
CA LEU A 223 56.85 17.48 -33.81
C LEU A 223 58.23 18.13 -33.88
N GLU A 224 58.97 18.13 -32.76
CA GLU A 224 60.33 18.66 -32.70
C GLU A 224 61.27 17.94 -33.67
N HIS A 225 61.24 16.60 -33.69
CA HIS A 225 62.05 15.82 -34.62
C HIS A 225 61.66 16.02 -36.10
N MET A 226 60.39 16.23 -36.40
CA MET A 226 59.93 16.49 -37.77
C MET A 226 60.34 17.88 -38.26
N GLU A 227 60.34 18.89 -37.39
CA GLU A 227 60.89 20.21 -37.70
C GLU A 227 62.40 20.16 -37.95
N GLU A 228 63.14 19.44 -37.10
CA GLU A 228 64.58 19.22 -37.28
C GLU A 228 64.87 18.48 -38.59
N LEU A 229 64.10 17.44 -38.91
CA LEU A 229 64.23 16.68 -40.15
C LEU A 229 63.95 17.56 -41.37
N HIS A 230 62.90 18.39 -41.34
CA HIS A 230 62.58 19.31 -42.42
C HIS A 230 63.73 20.29 -42.70
N GLU A 231 64.32 20.88 -41.66
CA GLU A 231 65.43 21.82 -41.81
C GLU A 231 66.73 21.12 -42.27
N ASN A 232 67.00 19.90 -41.77
CA ASN A 232 68.14 19.10 -42.21
C ASN A 232 68.02 18.69 -43.69
N THR A 233 66.85 18.27 -44.15
CA THR A 233 66.60 17.94 -45.56
C THR A 233 66.78 19.16 -46.45
N LYS A 234 66.29 20.33 -46.02
CA LYS A 234 66.47 21.60 -46.73
C LYS A 234 67.93 22.02 -46.82
N LYS A 235 68.69 21.89 -45.73
CA LYS A 235 70.13 22.16 -45.72
C LYS A 235 70.88 21.23 -46.66
N MET A 236 70.58 19.94 -46.61
CA MET A 236 71.21 18.92 -47.44
C MET A 236 70.88 19.15 -48.93
N ALA A 237 69.67 19.59 -49.27
CA ALA A 237 69.32 20.00 -50.63
C ALA A 237 70.17 21.18 -51.11
N GLY A 238 70.45 22.15 -50.23
CA GLY A 238 71.37 23.26 -50.51
C GLY A 238 72.80 22.79 -50.77
N ASP A 239 73.33 21.88 -49.95
CA ASP A 239 74.68 21.32 -50.11
C ASP A 239 74.82 20.55 -51.44
N VAL A 240 73.80 19.75 -51.80
CA VAL A 240 73.75 19.00 -53.06
C VAL A 240 73.61 19.93 -54.27
N GLN A 241 72.86 21.03 -54.15
CA GLN A 241 72.81 22.07 -55.18
C GLN A 241 74.20 22.73 -55.37
N GLY A 242 74.97 22.92 -54.30
CA GLY A 242 76.36 23.36 -54.36
C GLY A 242 77.26 22.40 -55.14
N LEU A 243 77.13 21.08 -54.92
CA LEU A 243 77.81 20.06 -55.71
C LEU A 243 77.42 20.09 -57.19
N SER A 244 76.16 20.43 -57.50
CA SER A 244 75.70 20.63 -58.88
C SER A 244 76.48 21.75 -59.58
N SER A 245 76.63 22.89 -58.90
CA SER A 245 77.41 24.03 -59.41
C SER A 245 78.87 23.66 -59.63
N LEU A 246 79.51 23.03 -58.63
CA LEU A 246 80.91 22.62 -58.72
C LEU A 246 81.13 21.59 -59.85
N SER A 247 80.20 20.67 -60.05
CA SER A 247 80.24 19.72 -61.16
C SER A 247 80.13 20.42 -62.51
N GLY A 248 79.32 21.48 -62.60
CA GLY A 248 79.23 22.35 -63.78
C GLY A 248 80.57 23.04 -64.09
N GLU A 249 81.23 23.61 -63.08
CA GLU A 249 82.56 24.21 -63.24
C GLU A 249 83.61 23.19 -63.72
N ILE A 250 83.57 21.96 -63.19
CA ILE A 250 84.45 20.88 -63.65
C ILE A 250 84.17 20.53 -65.11
N THR A 251 82.91 20.49 -65.55
CA THR A 251 82.56 20.27 -66.97
C THR A 251 83.21 21.32 -67.87
N GLU A 252 83.18 22.61 -67.49
CA GLU A 252 83.84 23.68 -68.26
C GLU A 252 85.36 23.49 -68.35
N ILE A 253 86.00 23.11 -67.23
CA ILE A 253 87.44 22.82 -67.20
C ILE A 253 87.78 21.63 -68.10
N VAL A 254 86.99 20.56 -68.05
CA VAL A 254 87.19 19.35 -68.88
C VAL A 254 87.07 19.69 -70.37
N HIS A 255 86.10 20.52 -70.76
CA HIS A 255 85.98 21.02 -72.13
C HIS A 255 87.20 21.84 -72.56
N MET A 256 87.74 22.68 -71.67
CA MET A 256 88.95 23.45 -71.94
C MET A 256 90.17 22.54 -72.15
N ILE A 257 90.35 21.51 -71.32
CA ILE A 257 91.46 20.54 -71.46
C ILE A 257 91.30 19.73 -72.75
N ALA A 258 90.08 19.33 -73.10
CA ALA A 258 89.80 18.64 -74.37
C ALA A 258 90.20 19.52 -75.58
N ALA A 259 89.83 20.82 -75.55
CA ALA A 259 90.23 21.77 -76.58
C ALA A 259 91.76 21.97 -76.65
N ILE A 260 92.45 22.03 -75.50
CA ILE A 260 93.93 22.10 -75.45
C ILE A 260 94.56 20.82 -76.02
N ALA A 261 94.00 19.64 -75.71
CA ALA A 261 94.48 18.36 -76.22
C ALA A 261 94.33 18.29 -77.75
N ASP A 262 93.18 18.71 -78.30
CA ASP A 262 92.97 18.79 -79.75
C ASP A 262 93.92 19.79 -80.43
N GLN A 263 94.13 20.96 -79.82
CA GLN A 263 95.08 21.95 -80.32
C GLN A 263 96.52 21.43 -80.28
N THR A 264 96.90 20.70 -79.23
CA THR A 264 98.21 20.07 -79.08
C THR A 264 98.41 18.95 -80.09
N ASN A 265 97.36 18.17 -80.36
CA ASN A 265 97.35 17.13 -81.38
C ASN A 265 97.60 17.72 -82.79
N LEU A 266 96.94 18.83 -83.12
CA LEU A 266 97.15 19.56 -84.38
C LEU A 266 98.56 20.15 -84.49
N LEU A 267 99.08 20.74 -83.41
CA LEU A 267 100.45 21.27 -83.37
C LEU A 267 101.49 20.15 -83.55
N ALA A 268 101.30 19.01 -82.87
CA ALA A 268 102.17 17.86 -82.97
C ALA A 268 102.14 17.23 -84.37
N LEU A 269 100.97 17.16 -85.01
CA LEU A 269 100.82 16.72 -86.39
C LEU A 269 101.60 17.64 -87.36
N ASN A 270 101.46 18.96 -87.22
CA ASN A 270 102.21 19.92 -88.04
C ASN A 270 103.73 19.78 -87.83
N ALA A 271 104.18 19.58 -86.58
CA ALA A 271 105.59 19.35 -86.26
C ALA A 271 106.12 18.02 -86.84
N ALA A 272 105.31 16.95 -86.81
CA ALA A 272 105.67 15.66 -87.40
C ALA A 272 105.81 15.76 -88.92
N ILE A 273 104.91 16.49 -89.58
CA ILE A 273 104.98 16.78 -91.03
C ILE A 273 106.26 17.55 -91.36
N GLU A 274 106.58 18.60 -90.62
CA GLU A 274 107.76 19.43 -90.90
C GLU A 274 109.07 18.69 -90.58
N ALA A 275 109.08 17.83 -89.55
CA ALA A 275 110.20 16.95 -89.24
C ALA A 275 110.44 15.88 -90.31
N ALA A 276 109.37 15.30 -90.88
CA ALA A 276 109.47 14.40 -92.03
C ALA A 276 110.02 15.12 -93.28
N ARG A 277 109.68 16.40 -93.43
CA ARG A 277 110.16 17.26 -94.53
C ARG A 277 111.65 17.60 -94.45
N ALA A 278 112.22 17.66 -93.25
CA ALA A 278 113.65 17.90 -93.02
C ALA A 278 114.55 16.67 -93.27
N GLY A 279 113.98 15.51 -93.64
CA GLY A 279 114.73 14.31 -94.00
C GLY A 279 115.52 13.71 -92.82
N GLU A 280 116.76 13.25 -93.07
CA GLU A 280 117.59 12.57 -92.05
C GLU A 280 117.91 13.46 -90.83
N GLN A 281 117.94 14.79 -90.97
CA GLN A 281 118.18 15.73 -89.87
C GLN A 281 116.96 15.91 -88.95
N GLY A 282 115.76 15.56 -89.44
CA GLY A 282 114.49 15.70 -88.70
C GLY A 282 114.04 14.46 -87.95
N ARG A 283 114.72 13.32 -88.10
CA ARG A 283 114.28 12.03 -87.52
C ARG A 283 114.06 12.07 -86.01
N GLY A 284 114.95 12.72 -85.26
CA GLY A 284 114.79 12.87 -83.81
C GLY A 284 113.55 13.70 -83.43
N PHE A 285 113.29 14.78 -84.17
CA PHE A 285 112.12 15.64 -83.95
C PHE A 285 110.80 14.97 -84.37
N SER A 286 110.82 14.15 -85.43
CA SER A 286 109.64 13.41 -85.90
C SER A 286 109.16 12.39 -84.87
N VAL A 287 110.09 11.72 -84.17
CA VAL A 287 109.76 10.77 -83.10
C VAL A 287 109.12 11.50 -81.91
N VAL A 288 109.68 12.64 -81.51
CA VAL A 288 109.12 13.45 -80.41
C VAL A 288 107.74 13.99 -80.79
N ALA A 289 107.56 14.50 -82.02
CA ALA A 289 106.28 15.02 -82.47
C ALA A 289 105.19 13.93 -82.52
N GLU A 290 105.52 12.71 -82.96
CA GLU A 290 104.57 11.60 -82.94
C GLU A 290 104.22 11.15 -81.50
N GLU A 291 105.19 11.16 -80.58
CA GLU A 291 104.93 10.87 -79.16
C GLU A 291 104.01 11.92 -78.53
N VAL A 292 104.24 13.22 -78.81
CA VAL A 292 103.35 14.30 -78.34
C VAL A 292 101.95 14.16 -78.95
N ARG A 293 101.84 13.76 -80.22
CA ARG A 293 100.56 13.49 -80.90
C ARG A 293 99.79 12.37 -80.20
N MET A 294 100.47 11.25 -79.89
CA MET A 294 99.86 10.14 -79.16
C MET A 294 99.41 10.54 -77.74
N LEU A 295 100.22 11.32 -77.01
CA LEU A 295 99.87 11.84 -75.68
C LEU A 295 98.66 12.79 -75.73
N ALA A 296 98.57 13.61 -76.78
CA ALA A 296 97.44 14.51 -77.00
C ALA A 296 96.15 13.73 -77.31
N GLU A 297 96.19 12.71 -78.18
CA GLU A 297 95.05 11.81 -78.40
C GLU A 297 94.66 11.03 -77.13
N GLN A 298 95.62 10.59 -76.32
CA GLN A 298 95.32 9.97 -75.03
C GLN A 298 94.66 10.95 -74.07
N SER A 299 95.09 12.21 -74.03
CA SER A 299 94.47 13.26 -73.20
C SER A 299 93.04 13.59 -73.65
N ALA A 300 92.78 13.66 -74.96
CA ALA A 300 91.45 13.88 -75.51
C ALA A 300 90.49 12.72 -75.16
N ARG A 301 90.97 11.47 -75.27
CA ARG A 301 90.20 10.28 -74.85
C ARG A 301 89.93 10.26 -73.34
N ALA A 302 90.93 10.61 -72.53
CA ALA A 302 90.78 10.68 -71.08
C ALA A 302 89.79 11.77 -70.65
N THR A 303 89.86 12.96 -71.24
CA THR A 303 88.92 14.07 -70.97
C THR A 303 87.50 13.74 -71.38
N THR A 304 87.29 13.08 -72.52
CA THR A 304 85.96 12.60 -72.92
C THR A 304 85.38 11.66 -71.86
N ARG A 305 86.19 10.72 -71.35
CA ARG A 305 85.76 9.79 -70.31
C ARG A 305 85.47 10.48 -68.98
N ILE A 306 86.20 11.54 -68.64
CA ILE A 306 85.89 12.37 -67.46
C ILE A 306 84.58 13.12 -67.67
N ALA A 307 84.32 13.67 -68.86
CA ALA A 307 83.07 14.36 -69.17
C ALA A 307 81.86 13.43 -69.00
N ASP A 308 81.95 12.19 -69.48
CA ASP A 308 80.91 11.17 -69.29
C ASP A 308 80.64 10.89 -67.80
N LEU A 309 81.70 10.72 -66.99
CA LEU A 309 81.58 10.51 -65.54
C LEU A 309 80.94 11.71 -64.83
N ILE A 310 81.30 12.94 -65.21
CA ILE A 310 80.70 14.16 -64.64
C ILE A 310 79.22 14.28 -65.05
N SER A 311 78.86 13.90 -66.27
CA SER A 311 77.46 13.84 -66.72
C SER A 311 76.64 12.85 -65.89
N GLU A 312 77.17 11.66 -65.60
CA GLU A 312 76.51 10.71 -64.70
C GLU A 312 76.36 11.28 -63.27
N ILE A 313 77.39 11.97 -62.75
CA ILE A 313 77.34 12.63 -61.43
C ILE A 313 76.25 13.71 -61.41
N GLN A 314 76.19 14.58 -62.43
CA GLN A 314 75.16 15.63 -62.53
C GLN A 314 73.75 15.04 -62.58
N LYS A 315 73.55 13.94 -63.33
CA LYS A 315 72.28 13.24 -63.37
C LYS A 315 71.91 12.64 -62.01
N GLY A 316 72.87 12.07 -61.30
CA GLY A 316 72.70 11.58 -59.92
C GLY A 316 72.33 12.71 -58.95
N ILE A 317 72.99 13.86 -59.04
CA ILE A 317 72.68 15.06 -58.26
C ILE A 317 71.24 15.52 -58.51
N GLY A 318 70.81 15.62 -59.77
CA GLY A 318 69.45 16.03 -60.11
C GLY A 318 68.39 15.09 -59.54
N HIS A 319 68.64 13.77 -59.59
CA HIS A 319 67.76 12.78 -58.96
C HIS A 319 67.70 12.97 -57.44
N THR A 320 68.84 13.14 -56.77
CA THR A 320 68.91 13.36 -55.32
C THR A 320 68.13 14.61 -54.89
N VAL A 321 68.28 15.74 -55.59
CA VAL A 321 67.53 16.98 -55.28
C VAL A 321 66.02 16.76 -55.42
N SER A 322 65.58 16.04 -56.46
CA SER A 322 64.16 15.71 -56.65
C SER A 322 63.63 14.87 -55.49
N SER A 323 64.37 13.84 -55.06
CA SER A 323 63.97 13.01 -53.92
C SER A 323 63.90 13.79 -52.61
N MET A 324 64.81 14.73 -52.38
CA MET A 324 64.79 15.60 -51.20
C MET A 324 63.60 16.54 -51.18
N HIS A 325 63.16 17.02 -52.34
CA HIS A 325 61.96 17.85 -52.45
C HIS A 325 60.71 17.06 -52.07
N GLU A 326 60.58 15.83 -52.62
CA GLU A 326 59.47 14.92 -52.28
C GLU A 326 59.47 14.55 -50.80
N GLU A 327 60.64 14.29 -50.21
CA GLU A 327 60.79 14.01 -48.77
C GLU A 327 60.41 15.21 -47.90
N SER A 328 60.76 16.43 -48.33
CA SER A 328 60.35 17.67 -47.65
C SER A 328 58.83 17.84 -47.65
N GLU A 329 58.15 17.60 -48.78
CA GLU A 329 56.69 17.65 -48.86
C GLU A 329 56.02 16.59 -47.97
N MET A 330 56.53 15.35 -47.97
CA MET A 330 56.03 14.28 -47.09
C MET A 330 56.18 14.65 -45.61
N THR A 331 57.29 15.30 -45.23
CA THR A 331 57.53 15.75 -43.85
C THR A 331 56.52 16.81 -43.43
N VAL A 332 56.18 17.76 -44.32
CA VAL A 332 55.14 18.77 -44.07
C VAL A 332 53.76 18.12 -43.89
N GLN A 333 53.43 17.10 -44.68
CA GLN A 333 52.19 16.35 -44.48
C GLN A 333 52.19 15.58 -43.15
N ALA A 334 53.31 14.96 -42.78
CA ALA A 334 53.45 14.28 -41.51
C ALA A 334 53.23 15.23 -40.32
N LEU A 335 53.80 16.45 -40.35
CA LEU A 335 53.56 17.49 -39.34
C LEU A 335 52.08 17.80 -39.15
N LYS A 336 51.32 17.88 -40.26
CA LYS A 336 49.87 18.11 -40.20
C LYS A 336 49.15 16.97 -39.47
N HIS A 337 49.47 15.72 -39.77
CA HIS A 337 48.86 14.56 -39.12
C HIS A 337 49.22 14.44 -37.64
N VAL A 338 50.45 14.78 -37.28
CA VAL A 338 50.87 14.80 -35.86
C VAL A 338 50.08 15.87 -35.10
N ASN A 339 49.88 17.05 -35.69
CA ASN A 339 49.08 18.10 -35.07
C ASN A 339 47.60 17.72 -34.92
N GLU A 340 47.01 17.06 -35.93
CA GLU A 340 45.65 16.49 -35.84
C GLU A 340 45.58 15.45 -34.69
N GLY A 341 46.59 14.59 -34.54
CA GLY A 341 46.70 13.64 -33.44
C GLY A 341 46.76 14.30 -32.07
N THR A 342 47.50 15.41 -31.94
CA THR A 342 47.58 16.21 -30.71
C THR A 342 46.22 16.79 -30.33
N GLN A 343 45.46 17.27 -31.32
CA GLN A 343 44.11 17.79 -31.10
C GLN A 343 43.13 16.69 -30.64
N ILE A 344 43.19 15.50 -31.22
CA ILE A 344 42.37 14.35 -30.81
C ILE A 344 42.68 13.96 -29.36
N LEU A 345 43.95 13.92 -28.96
CA LEU A 345 44.32 13.63 -27.58
C LEU A 345 43.84 14.70 -26.59
N ALA A 346 43.83 15.97 -27.00
CA ALA A 346 43.27 17.04 -26.18
C ALA A 346 41.75 16.85 -25.96
N GLN A 347 41.00 16.47 -27.00
CA GLN A 347 39.58 16.14 -26.88
C GLN A 347 39.32 14.92 -26.00
N ILE A 348 40.19 13.90 -26.05
CA ILE A 348 40.11 12.73 -25.17
C ILE A 348 40.31 13.15 -23.71
N LEU A 349 41.27 14.04 -23.42
CA LEU A 349 41.51 14.53 -22.06
C LEU A 349 40.30 15.31 -21.53
N GLU A 350 39.70 16.18 -22.33
CA GLU A 350 38.48 16.91 -21.97
C GLU A 350 37.30 15.96 -21.67
N ALA A 351 37.05 14.99 -22.55
CA ALA A 351 35.99 13.99 -22.35
C ALA A 351 36.21 13.13 -21.09
N VAL A 352 37.46 12.82 -20.77
CA VAL A 352 37.81 12.08 -19.54
C VAL A 352 37.58 12.94 -18.30
N GLU A 353 37.85 14.25 -18.34
CA GLU A 353 37.56 15.16 -17.22
C GLU A 353 36.06 15.29 -16.96
N GLU A 354 35.25 15.41 -18.01
CA GLU A 354 33.78 15.37 -17.88
C GLU A 354 33.29 14.04 -17.28
N MET A 355 33.87 12.92 -17.70
CA MET A 355 33.55 11.59 -17.16
C MET A 355 33.84 11.50 -15.66
N VAL A 356 34.96 12.04 -15.20
CA VAL A 356 35.31 12.08 -13.76
C VAL A 356 34.27 12.88 -12.97
N ILE A 357 33.82 14.02 -13.50
CA ILE A 357 32.77 14.84 -12.86
C ILE A 357 31.46 14.04 -12.75
N GLN A 358 31.02 13.38 -13.83
CA GLN A 358 29.79 12.57 -13.81
C GLN A 358 29.87 11.41 -12.81
N VAL A 359 31.03 10.76 -12.70
CA VAL A 359 31.24 9.68 -11.72
C VAL A 359 31.19 10.22 -10.28
N GLN A 360 31.70 11.43 -10.03
CA GLN A 360 31.59 12.11 -8.74
C GLN A 360 30.12 12.38 -8.36
N ASP A 361 29.32 12.83 -9.33
CA ASP A 361 27.88 13.08 -9.15
C ASP A 361 27.12 11.77 -8.85
N ILE A 362 27.42 10.70 -9.57
CA ILE A 362 26.87 9.35 -9.31
C ILE A 362 27.21 8.92 -7.88
N THR A 363 28.47 9.05 -7.46
CA THR A 363 28.92 8.65 -6.13
C THR A 363 28.19 9.45 -5.03
N THR A 364 27.98 10.75 -5.25
CA THR A 364 27.20 11.62 -4.35
C THR A 364 25.73 11.19 -4.29
N GLY A 365 25.12 10.90 -5.44
CA GLY A 365 23.75 10.38 -5.53
C GLY A 365 23.58 9.03 -4.83
N LEU A 366 24.54 8.11 -4.98
CA LEU A 366 24.55 6.81 -4.29
C LEU A 366 24.61 6.97 -2.77
N SER A 367 25.42 7.90 -2.27
CA SER A 367 25.48 8.21 -0.83
C SER A 367 24.12 8.66 -0.30
N GLN A 368 23.43 9.53 -1.03
CA GLN A 368 22.07 9.98 -0.68
C GLN A 368 21.05 8.83 -0.73
N LEU A 369 21.11 7.97 -1.76
CA LEU A 369 20.24 6.80 -1.88
C LEU A 369 20.46 5.80 -0.75
N ASN A 370 21.71 5.58 -0.33
CA ASN A 370 22.04 4.70 0.78
C ASN A 370 21.48 5.23 2.12
N LEU A 371 21.56 6.55 2.35
CA LEU A 371 20.90 7.20 3.49
C LEU A 371 19.38 7.06 3.46
N GLY A 372 18.77 7.12 2.26
CA GLY A 372 17.34 6.87 2.05
C GLY A 372 16.94 5.42 2.31
N ALA A 373 17.71 4.46 1.81
CA ALA A 373 17.47 3.03 1.98
C ALA A 373 17.48 2.61 3.45
N ARG A 374 18.37 3.18 4.28
CA ARG A 374 18.41 2.93 5.74
C ARG A 374 17.18 3.43 6.49
N LYS A 375 16.37 4.32 5.91
CA LYS A 375 15.13 4.82 6.52
C LYS A 375 13.92 3.93 6.22
N LEU A 376 14.06 2.93 5.35
CA LEU A 376 12.99 1.97 5.09
C LEU A 376 12.79 1.09 6.34
N PRO A 377 11.54 0.92 6.81
CA PRO A 377 11.26 0.12 7.99
C PRO A 377 11.65 -1.34 7.75
N VAL A 378 12.59 -1.84 8.54
CA VAL A 378 12.86 -3.28 8.63
C VAL A 378 11.65 -3.92 9.31
N PRO A 379 10.98 -4.92 8.71
CA PRO A 379 9.84 -5.57 9.33
C PRO A 379 10.27 -6.21 10.65
N GLN A 380 9.81 -5.68 11.78
CA GLN A 380 9.91 -6.40 13.05
C GLN A 380 8.88 -7.52 13.05
N LYS A 381 9.33 -8.74 12.77
CA LYS A 381 8.56 -10.01 12.79
C LYS A 381 7.74 -10.29 14.06
N ASN A 382 7.80 -9.45 15.10
CA ASN A 382 7.30 -9.76 16.45
C ASN A 382 6.04 -9.02 16.92
N LYS A 383 5.36 -8.19 16.10
CA LYS A 383 4.17 -7.45 16.58
C LYS A 383 2.81 -8.10 16.30
N LEU A 384 2.71 -9.05 15.36
CA LEU A 384 1.44 -9.70 15.02
C LEU A 384 0.99 -10.76 16.04
N ALA A 385 1.89 -11.31 16.87
CA ALA A 385 1.53 -12.28 17.91
C ALA A 385 0.81 -11.69 19.14
N LEU A 386 0.68 -10.35 19.22
CA LEU A 386 0.09 -9.66 20.37
C LEU A 386 -1.37 -9.21 20.15
N CYS A 387 -1.89 -9.27 18.92
CA CYS A 387 -3.29 -8.87 18.63
C CYS A 387 -4.27 -10.05 18.50
N SER A 388 -3.82 -11.30 18.70
CA SER A 388 -4.66 -12.51 18.58
C SER A 388 -5.13 -13.10 19.92
N LYS A 389 -5.13 -12.32 21.02
CA LYS A 389 -5.63 -12.76 22.32
C LYS A 389 -6.84 -11.98 22.80
#